data_AF-A0A0F2PMB7-F1
#
_entry.id   AF-A0A0F2PMB7-F1
#
_cell.length_a   1.000
_cell.length_b   1.000
_cell.length_c   1.000
_cell.angle_alpha   90.00
_cell.angle_beta   90.00
_cell.angle_gamma   90.00
#
_symmetry.space_group_name_H-M   'P 1'
#
loop_
_entity.id
_entity.type
_entity.pdbx_description
1 polymer ?
#
loop_
_entity_poly.entity_id
_entity_poly.type
_entity_poly.pdbx_seq_one_letter_code
_entity_poly.pdbx_strand_id
1 'polypeptide(L)'
;MAKQHYESDTPRRRVRVIACGMIAREILAVNQQLGHDHVDLKCIDANYHHYPERIAPAVDHAIRMARDEGYEHIFIGYADCGTGGDLDKVCAAHGVERIEGPHCFSFYYGNQSFEAAGDEMMTTFFITDFLARHFEAFLIRPLGLDRFPELRDTYFGHYERALYLAQTDDPELEDKARAAAERLGLRYERRLTGYGDLTTALTAL
;
A
#
# COMPACT_ATOMS: atom_id res chain seq x y z
N MET A 1 28.34 -27.22 30.68
CA MET A 1 28.84 -27.11 29.28
C MET A 1 28.05 -26.00 28.60
N ALA A 2 28.73 -24.93 28.21
CA ALA A 2 28.12 -23.70 27.73
C ALA A 2 27.48 -23.92 26.35
N LYS A 3 26.22 -23.48 26.20
CA LYS A 3 25.56 -23.36 24.89
C LYS A 3 26.11 -22.10 24.23
N GLN A 4 26.87 -22.28 23.16
CA GLN A 4 27.30 -21.17 22.30
C GLN A 4 26.09 -20.71 21.48
N HIS A 5 25.64 -19.49 21.74
CA HIS A 5 24.80 -18.74 20.82
C HIS A 5 25.68 -18.35 19.63
N TYR A 6 25.35 -18.85 18.45
CA TYR A 6 25.95 -18.38 17.20
C TYR A 6 25.07 -17.23 16.70
N GLU A 7 25.37 -16.00 17.14
CA GLU A 7 24.85 -14.81 16.48
C GLU A 7 25.56 -14.71 15.12
N SER A 8 24.79 -14.80 14.04
CA SER A 8 25.30 -14.57 12.70
C SER A 8 25.56 -13.07 12.51
N ASP A 9 26.77 -12.63 12.88
CA ASP A 9 27.26 -11.26 12.69
C ASP A 9 27.67 -10.99 11.23
N THR A 10 26.81 -11.37 10.28
CA THR A 10 26.96 -10.89 8.91
C THR A 10 26.16 -9.59 8.82
N PRO A 11 26.79 -8.43 8.60
CA PRO A 11 26.04 -7.19 8.45
C PRO A 11 25.02 -7.36 7.32
N ARG A 12 23.73 -7.25 7.65
CA ARG A 12 22.65 -7.36 6.67
C ARG A 12 22.88 -6.30 5.59
N ARG A 13 22.89 -6.73 4.33
CA ARG A 13 23.14 -5.83 3.20
C ARG A 13 22.03 -4.80 3.15
N ARG A 14 22.37 -3.52 2.86
CA ARG A 14 21.36 -2.46 2.75
C ARG A 14 20.41 -2.77 1.60
N VAL A 15 19.11 -2.68 1.86
CA VAL A 15 18.05 -2.88 0.86
C VAL A 15 17.31 -1.57 0.67
N ARG A 16 17.13 -1.14 -0.59
CA ARG A 16 16.26 -0.01 -0.92
C ARG A 16 14.87 -0.53 -1.23
N VAL A 17 13.89 -0.15 -0.41
CA VAL A 17 12.47 -0.36 -0.72
C VAL A 17 11.92 0.88 -1.41
N ILE A 18 11.40 0.73 -2.63
CA ILE A 18 10.72 1.80 -3.38
C ILE A 18 9.22 1.52 -3.33
N ALA A 19 8.44 2.39 -2.69
CA ALA A 19 7.04 2.10 -2.37
C ALA A 19 6.09 3.27 -2.62
N CYS A 20 4.79 2.99 -2.54
CA CYS A 20 3.76 4.02 -2.55
C CYS A 20 3.85 4.88 -1.27
N GLY A 21 3.77 6.20 -1.41
CA GLY A 21 3.73 7.10 -0.26
C GLY A 21 2.54 6.85 0.68
N MET A 22 1.45 6.25 0.20
CA MET A 22 0.28 5.92 1.02
C MET A 22 0.50 4.75 1.99
N ILE A 23 1.57 3.97 1.83
CA ILE A 23 1.88 2.81 2.69
C ILE A 23 3.19 2.99 3.46
N ALA A 24 3.77 4.18 3.44
CA ALA A 24 5.08 4.44 4.03
C ALA A 24 5.11 4.17 5.54
N ARG A 25 4.03 4.55 6.25
CA ARG A 25 3.92 4.32 7.71
C ARG A 25 3.85 2.83 8.02
N GLU A 26 3.13 2.08 7.19
CA GLU A 26 2.90 0.66 7.34
C GLU A 26 4.19 -0.13 7.06
N ILE A 27 4.97 0.24 6.03
CA ILE A 27 6.31 -0.33 5.80
C ILE A 27 7.24 -0.07 6.98
N LEU A 28 7.30 1.18 7.47
CA LEU A 28 8.15 1.53 8.62
C LEU A 28 7.75 0.75 9.88
N ALA A 29 6.44 0.60 10.13
CA ALA A 29 5.93 -0.16 11.26
C ALA A 29 6.31 -1.65 11.17
N VAL A 30 6.15 -2.27 9.99
CA VAL A 30 6.54 -3.67 9.78
C VAL A 30 8.05 -3.85 9.94
N ASN A 31 8.87 -2.97 9.34
CA ASN A 31 10.32 -3.05 9.48
C ASN A 31 10.76 -2.92 10.96
N GLN A 32 10.11 -2.04 11.73
CA GLN A 32 10.36 -1.94 13.16
C GLN A 32 10.01 -3.23 13.92
N GLN A 33 8.90 -3.89 13.57
CA GLN A 33 8.49 -5.17 14.17
C GLN A 33 9.46 -6.31 13.82
N LEU A 34 10.02 -6.30 12.61
CA LEU A 34 10.98 -7.31 12.14
C LEU A 34 12.43 -7.03 12.57
N GLY A 35 12.72 -5.84 13.13
CA GLY A 35 14.09 -5.42 13.43
C GLY A 35 14.92 -5.17 12.17
N HIS A 36 14.29 -4.69 11.09
CA HIS A 36 14.94 -4.37 9.82
C HIS A 36 15.54 -2.97 9.86
N ASP A 37 16.74 -2.86 10.41
CA ASP A 37 17.56 -1.65 10.49
C ASP A 37 18.34 -1.33 9.19
N HIS A 38 18.38 -2.28 8.25
CA HIS A 38 19.10 -2.24 6.99
C HIS A 38 18.21 -1.86 5.79
N VAL A 39 16.90 -1.67 6.02
CA VAL A 39 15.95 -1.25 4.98
C VAL A 39 15.87 0.27 4.92
N ASP A 40 16.18 0.83 3.75
CA ASP A 40 16.01 2.24 3.43
C ASP A 40 14.78 2.43 2.53
N LEU A 41 13.87 3.32 2.92
CA LEU A 41 12.58 3.53 2.24
C LEU A 41 12.59 4.77 1.36
N LYS A 42 12.35 4.59 0.06
CA LYS A 42 12.04 5.65 -0.89
C LYS A 42 10.56 5.61 -1.26
N CYS A 43 9.86 6.72 -1.04
CA CYS A 43 8.46 6.84 -1.44
C CYS A 43 8.32 7.51 -2.81
N ILE A 44 7.45 6.93 -3.64
CA ILE A 44 6.85 7.59 -4.81
C ILE A 44 5.70 8.46 -4.33
N ASP A 45 5.42 9.55 -5.06
CA ASP A 45 4.34 10.49 -4.72
C ASP A 45 3.02 9.73 -4.54
N ALA A 46 2.42 9.91 -3.36
CA ALA A 46 1.17 9.28 -3.01
C ALA A 46 0.06 9.66 -4.01
N ASN A 47 0.09 10.85 -4.62
CA ASN A 47 -0.93 11.29 -5.59
C ASN A 47 -0.99 10.43 -6.86
N TYR A 48 0.03 9.63 -7.16
CA TYR A 48 0.03 8.80 -8.38
C TYR A 48 -1.00 7.66 -8.35
N HIS A 49 -1.64 7.39 -7.21
CA HIS A 49 -2.82 6.52 -7.18
C HIS A 49 -4.00 7.05 -8.03
N HIS A 50 -4.06 8.36 -8.29
CA HIS A 50 -5.02 8.96 -9.24
C HIS A 50 -4.51 8.98 -10.68
N TYR A 51 -3.21 8.73 -10.89
CA TYR A 51 -2.54 8.83 -12.19
C TYR A 51 -1.62 7.60 -12.40
N PRO A 52 -2.20 6.39 -12.54
CA PRO A 52 -1.42 5.15 -12.57
C PRO A 52 -0.33 5.13 -13.65
N GLU A 53 -0.55 5.83 -14.76
CA GLU A 53 0.41 5.98 -15.86
C GLU A 53 1.74 6.63 -15.43
N ARG A 54 1.77 7.31 -14.28
CA ARG A 54 2.98 7.94 -13.71
C ARG A 54 3.77 7.02 -12.80
N ILE A 55 3.19 5.91 -12.35
CA ILE A 55 3.82 5.01 -11.37
C ILE A 55 5.05 4.35 -11.99
N ALA A 56 4.91 3.66 -13.13
CA ALA A 56 6.01 2.91 -13.74
C ALA A 56 7.22 3.80 -14.12
N PRO A 57 7.05 4.98 -14.76
CA PRO A 57 8.17 5.90 -15.02
C PRO A 57 8.85 6.40 -13.74
N ALA A 58 8.10 6.65 -12.68
CA ALA A 58 8.65 7.15 -11.43
C ALA A 58 9.42 6.06 -10.66
N VAL A 59 8.93 4.82 -10.70
CA VAL A 59 9.65 3.67 -10.15
C VAL A 59 10.93 3.40 -10.94
N ASP A 60 10.89 3.40 -12.28
CA ASP A 60 12.09 3.27 -13.14
C ASP A 60 13.17 4.30 -12.77
N HIS A 61 12.78 5.58 -12.66
CA HIS A 61 13.68 6.64 -12.23
C HIS A 61 14.24 6.38 -10.82
N ALA A 62 13.39 5.99 -9.86
CA ALA A 62 13.81 5.72 -8.50
C ALA A 62 14.77 4.52 -8.39
N ILE A 63 14.60 3.49 -9.22
CA ILE A 63 15.52 2.35 -9.30
C ILE A 63 16.90 2.81 -9.77
N ARG A 64 16.97 3.59 -10.86
CA ARG A 64 18.24 4.11 -11.39
C ARG A 64 18.99 4.95 -10.36
N MET A 65 18.27 5.87 -9.70
CA MET A 65 18.86 6.67 -8.62
C MET A 65 19.38 5.81 -7.47
N ALA A 66 18.66 4.76 -7.07
CA ALA A 66 19.14 3.84 -6.04
C ALA A 66 20.40 3.10 -6.46
N ARG A 67 20.52 2.71 -7.74
CA ARG A 67 21.75 2.10 -8.28
C ARG A 67 22.93 3.09 -8.25
N ASP A 68 22.70 4.34 -8.64
CA ASP A 68 23.72 5.39 -8.60
C ASP A 68 24.18 5.69 -7.16
N GLU A 69 23.29 5.53 -6.18
CA GLU A 69 23.57 5.61 -4.74
C GLU A 69 24.27 4.36 -4.16
N GLY A 70 24.47 3.32 -4.98
CA GLY A 70 25.19 2.09 -4.62
C GLY A 70 24.33 0.99 -3.99
N TYR A 71 23.00 1.01 -4.16
CA TYR A 71 22.14 -0.08 -3.70
C TYR A 71 22.23 -1.29 -4.65
N GLU A 72 22.70 -2.42 -4.13
CA GLU A 72 22.72 -3.71 -4.84
C GLU A 72 21.37 -4.43 -4.73
N HIS A 73 20.67 -4.26 -3.61
CA HIS A 73 19.39 -4.90 -3.34
C HIS A 73 18.28 -3.85 -3.35
N ILE A 74 17.33 -3.99 -4.28
CA ILE A 74 16.19 -3.09 -4.45
C ILE A 74 14.93 -3.94 -4.51
N PHE A 75 13.93 -3.58 -3.71
CA PHE A 75 12.62 -4.21 -3.68
C PHE A 75 11.54 -3.16 -3.91
N ILE A 76 10.56 -3.49 -4.76
CA ILE A 76 9.48 -2.57 -5.09
C ILE A 76 8.26 -2.88 -4.21
N GLY A 77 8.06 -2.09 -3.16
CA GLY A 77 6.88 -2.12 -2.30
C GLY A 77 5.67 -1.43 -2.93
N TYR A 78 5.40 -1.68 -4.21
CA TYR A 78 4.27 -1.11 -4.95
C TYR A 78 3.59 -2.24 -5.73
N ALA A 79 2.28 -2.43 -5.49
CA ALA A 79 1.44 -3.34 -6.28
C ALA A 79 1.19 -2.78 -7.69
N ASP A 80 0.40 -3.48 -8.54
CA ASP A 80 0.12 -2.96 -9.89
C ASP A 80 -0.60 -1.59 -9.85
N CYS A 81 -1.61 -1.44 -9.00
CA CYS A 81 -2.32 -0.18 -8.77
C CYS A 81 -2.84 0.50 -10.05
N GLY A 82 -3.25 -0.28 -11.04
CA GLY A 82 -3.80 0.22 -12.30
C GLY A 82 -2.76 0.54 -13.37
N THR A 83 -1.49 0.13 -13.19
CA THR A 83 -0.48 0.26 -14.26
C THR A 83 -0.72 -0.69 -15.43
N GLY A 84 -1.56 -1.71 -15.26
CA GLY A 84 -1.86 -2.67 -16.33
C GLY A 84 -0.63 -3.49 -16.73
N GLY A 85 0.26 -3.78 -15.78
CA GLY A 85 1.49 -4.53 -15.98
C GLY A 85 2.68 -3.71 -16.50
N ASP A 86 2.56 -2.39 -16.67
CA ASP A 86 3.72 -1.56 -17.03
C ASP A 86 4.78 -1.52 -15.92
N LEU A 87 4.36 -1.58 -14.65
CA LEU A 87 5.30 -1.71 -13.54
C LEU A 87 6.06 -3.04 -13.57
N ASP A 88 5.41 -4.14 -13.97
CA ASP A 88 6.06 -5.45 -14.13
C ASP A 88 7.16 -5.42 -15.18
N LYS A 89 6.91 -4.75 -16.32
CA LYS A 89 7.91 -4.58 -17.38
C LYS A 89 9.13 -3.80 -16.88
N VAL A 90 8.91 -2.74 -16.09
CA VAL A 90 10.00 -1.98 -15.46
C VAL A 90 10.79 -2.86 -14.49
N CYS A 91 10.09 -3.61 -13.61
CA CYS A 91 10.75 -4.49 -12.65
C CYS A 91 11.61 -5.56 -13.36
N ALA A 92 11.07 -6.19 -14.40
CA ALA A 92 11.77 -7.18 -15.21
C ALA A 92 13.00 -6.58 -15.92
N ALA A 93 12.89 -5.38 -16.49
CA ALA A 93 14.00 -4.70 -17.17
C ALA A 93 15.17 -4.38 -16.23
N HIS A 94 14.90 -4.14 -14.94
CA HIS A 94 15.92 -3.86 -13.92
C HIS A 94 16.34 -5.09 -13.11
N GLY A 95 15.70 -6.24 -13.32
CA GLY A 95 15.93 -7.46 -12.54
C GLY A 95 15.63 -7.28 -11.06
N VAL A 96 14.57 -6.53 -10.73
CA VAL A 96 14.09 -6.32 -9.35
C VAL A 96 12.72 -6.96 -9.17
N GLU A 97 12.41 -7.33 -7.93
CA GLU A 97 11.11 -7.89 -7.57
C GLU A 97 10.19 -6.81 -6.99
N ARG A 98 8.88 -7.03 -7.12
CA ARG A 98 7.86 -6.20 -6.47
C ARG A 98 6.94 -7.03 -5.60
N ILE A 99 6.33 -6.38 -4.62
CA ILE A 99 5.22 -6.97 -3.87
C ILE A 99 4.08 -7.33 -4.83
N GLU A 100 3.52 -8.53 -4.64
CA GLU A 100 2.38 -9.01 -5.43
C GLU A 100 1.09 -8.27 -5.07
N GLY A 101 0.13 -8.34 -6.00
CA GLY A 101 -1.23 -7.87 -5.79
C GLY A 101 -1.71 -6.87 -6.84
N PRO A 102 -3.04 -6.78 -7.05
CA PRO A 102 -3.65 -5.82 -7.97
C PRO A 102 -3.60 -4.37 -7.44
N HIS A 103 -3.66 -4.18 -6.12
CA HIS A 103 -3.65 -2.85 -5.50
C HIS A 103 -2.88 -2.86 -4.17
N CYS A 104 -2.32 -1.72 -3.74
CA CYS A 104 -1.59 -1.70 -2.47
C CYS A 104 -2.49 -2.01 -1.27
N PHE A 105 -3.81 -1.80 -1.34
CA PHE A 105 -4.68 -2.20 -0.24
C PHE A 105 -5.01 -3.71 -0.25
N SER A 106 -4.85 -4.41 -1.38
CA SER A 106 -5.30 -5.81 -1.50
C SER A 106 -4.45 -6.74 -0.66
N PHE A 107 -3.15 -6.45 -0.53
CA PHE A 107 -2.28 -7.24 0.33
C PHE A 107 -2.61 -7.11 1.82
N TYR A 108 -3.29 -6.04 2.27
CA TYR A 108 -3.81 -5.98 3.65
C TYR A 108 -4.95 -6.98 3.85
N TYR A 109 -5.83 -7.12 2.86
CA TYR A 109 -6.88 -8.14 2.88
C TYR A 109 -6.31 -9.56 2.76
N GLY A 110 -5.15 -9.68 2.10
CA GLY A 110 -4.51 -10.92 1.67
C GLY A 110 -4.89 -11.20 0.22
N ASN A 111 -3.91 -11.19 -0.69
CA ASN A 111 -4.14 -11.25 -2.14
C ASN A 111 -4.91 -12.51 -2.56
N GLN A 112 -4.59 -13.66 -1.98
CA GLN A 112 -5.33 -14.91 -2.25
C GLN A 112 -6.80 -14.82 -1.80
N SER A 113 -7.05 -14.23 -0.63
CA SER A 113 -8.42 -14.05 -0.13
C SER A 113 -9.18 -13.01 -0.97
N PHE A 114 -8.47 -11.97 -1.43
CA PHE A 114 -9.02 -10.91 -2.28
C PHE A 114 -9.47 -11.48 -3.63
N GLU A 115 -8.62 -12.28 -4.27
CA GLU A 115 -8.95 -12.99 -5.51
C GLU A 115 -10.11 -13.98 -5.31
N ALA A 116 -10.10 -14.77 -4.22
CA ALA A 116 -11.15 -15.74 -3.94
C ALA A 116 -12.53 -15.12 -3.69
N ALA A 117 -12.59 -13.87 -3.22
CA ALA A 117 -13.84 -13.14 -3.01
C ALA A 117 -14.46 -12.62 -4.31
N GLY A 118 -13.69 -12.56 -5.41
CA GLY A 118 -14.17 -12.27 -6.76
C GLY A 118 -15.03 -11.00 -6.85
N ASP A 119 -16.22 -11.15 -7.46
CA ASP A 119 -17.13 -10.06 -7.81
C ASP A 119 -17.56 -9.20 -6.61
N GLU A 120 -17.57 -9.75 -5.38
CA GLU A 120 -17.90 -8.98 -4.17
C GLU A 120 -16.93 -7.80 -3.94
N MET A 121 -15.68 -7.94 -4.41
CA MET A 121 -14.68 -6.88 -4.29
C MET A 121 -14.91 -5.74 -5.29
N MET A 122 -15.64 -5.99 -6.39
CA MET A 122 -15.87 -4.99 -7.43
C MET A 122 -16.84 -3.87 -6.99
N THR A 123 -17.82 -4.19 -6.14
CA THR A 123 -18.79 -3.22 -5.59
C THR A 123 -18.39 -2.69 -4.20
N THR A 124 -17.13 -2.93 -3.79
CA THR A 124 -16.60 -2.54 -2.48
C THR A 124 -15.65 -1.37 -2.62
N PHE A 125 -15.91 -0.29 -1.87
CA PHE A 125 -14.95 0.80 -1.72
C PHE A 125 -14.04 0.50 -0.52
N PHE A 126 -12.72 0.58 -0.70
CA PHE A 126 -11.76 0.23 0.34
C PHE A 126 -11.23 1.46 1.05
N ILE A 127 -11.26 1.41 2.39
CA ILE A 127 -10.65 2.43 3.25
C ILE A 127 -9.50 1.77 4.00
N THR A 128 -8.32 2.39 3.98
CA THR A 128 -7.17 2.02 4.83
C THR A 128 -6.98 3.06 5.93
N ASP A 129 -6.15 2.82 6.93
CA ASP A 129 -5.79 3.79 7.97
C ASP A 129 -5.24 5.09 7.35
N PHE A 130 -4.47 4.98 6.26
CA PHE A 130 -4.00 6.15 5.51
C PHE A 130 -5.17 6.95 4.96
N LEU A 131 -6.11 6.29 4.26
CA LEU A 131 -7.25 6.97 3.66
C LEU A 131 -8.19 7.53 4.72
N ALA A 132 -8.40 6.83 5.84
CA ALA A 132 -9.17 7.33 6.97
C ALA A 132 -8.56 8.63 7.55
N ARG A 133 -7.23 8.70 7.68
CA ARG A 133 -6.52 9.92 8.12
C ARG A 133 -6.63 11.08 7.13
N HIS A 134 -6.58 10.77 5.84
CA HIS A 134 -6.37 11.78 4.79
C HIS A 134 -7.52 11.91 3.81
N PHE A 135 -8.71 11.42 4.18
CA PHE A 135 -9.89 11.30 3.31
C PHE A 135 -10.23 12.59 2.55
N GLU A 136 -10.17 13.72 3.24
CA GLU A 136 -10.47 15.03 2.65
C GLU A 136 -9.46 15.40 1.55
N ALA A 137 -8.16 15.22 1.83
CA ALA A 137 -7.09 15.61 0.92
C ALA A 137 -6.88 14.62 -0.24
N PHE A 138 -7.18 13.34 -0.01
CA PHE A 138 -6.87 12.25 -0.95
C PHE A 138 -8.08 11.69 -1.69
N LEU A 139 -9.32 11.97 -1.27
CA LEU A 139 -10.50 11.55 -2.01
C LEU A 139 -11.41 12.72 -2.34
N ILE A 140 -11.83 13.49 -1.33
CA ILE A 140 -12.85 14.52 -1.52
C ILE A 140 -12.40 15.62 -2.48
N ARG A 141 -11.30 16.30 -2.17
CA ARG A 141 -10.83 17.42 -2.99
C ARG A 141 -10.36 16.98 -4.39
N PRO A 142 -9.61 15.87 -4.56
CA PRO A 142 -9.22 15.39 -5.89
C PRO A 142 -10.41 15.04 -6.77
N LEU A 143 -11.47 14.46 -6.21
CA LEU A 143 -12.71 14.16 -6.94
C LEU A 143 -13.64 15.38 -7.10
N GLY A 144 -13.32 16.51 -6.45
CA GLY A 144 -14.10 17.74 -6.48
C GLY A 144 -15.40 17.70 -5.66
N LEU A 145 -15.54 16.73 -4.75
CA LEU A 145 -16.76 16.50 -3.94
C LEU A 145 -17.00 17.59 -2.89
N ASP A 146 -15.98 18.38 -2.57
CA ASP A 146 -16.09 19.58 -1.75
C ASP A 146 -16.83 20.72 -2.48
N ARG A 147 -16.72 20.77 -3.80
CA ARG A 147 -17.30 21.81 -4.67
C ARG A 147 -18.56 21.35 -5.38
N PHE A 148 -18.64 20.07 -5.73
CA PHE A 148 -19.73 19.46 -6.47
C PHE A 148 -20.20 18.16 -5.77
N PRO A 149 -20.94 18.26 -4.64
CA PRO A 149 -21.38 17.11 -3.86
C PRO A 149 -22.23 16.12 -4.67
N GLU A 150 -22.93 16.57 -5.71
CA GLU A 150 -23.73 15.75 -6.62
C GLU A 150 -22.90 14.71 -7.38
N LEU A 151 -21.58 14.91 -7.54
CA LEU A 151 -20.70 13.93 -8.17
C LEU A 151 -20.55 12.65 -7.34
N ARG A 152 -20.96 12.66 -6.07
CA ARG A 152 -20.93 11.47 -5.21
C ARG A 152 -21.67 10.31 -5.89
N ASP A 153 -22.87 10.53 -6.40
CA ASP A 153 -23.68 9.46 -6.97
C ASP A 153 -23.08 8.96 -8.30
N THR A 154 -22.43 9.84 -9.06
CA THR A 154 -21.69 9.47 -10.27
C THR A 154 -20.50 8.56 -9.96
N TYR A 155 -19.74 8.85 -8.91
CA TYR A 155 -18.55 8.06 -8.57
C TYR A 155 -18.88 6.81 -7.75
N PHE A 156 -19.84 6.91 -6.84
CA PHE A 156 -20.10 5.90 -5.80
C PHE A 156 -21.43 5.16 -5.94
N GLY A 157 -22.29 5.53 -6.90
CA GLY A 157 -23.64 4.97 -7.03
C GLY A 157 -23.73 3.47 -7.37
N HIS A 158 -22.61 2.87 -7.80
CA HIS A 158 -22.51 1.42 -8.05
C HIS A 158 -21.76 0.65 -6.96
N TYR A 159 -21.30 1.34 -5.91
CA TYR A 159 -20.72 0.71 -4.74
C TYR A 159 -21.81 0.38 -3.71
N GLU A 160 -21.69 -0.76 -3.06
CA GLU A 160 -22.67 -1.22 -2.07
C GLU A 160 -22.20 -1.00 -0.63
N ARG A 161 -20.88 -1.01 -0.42
CA ARG A 161 -20.27 -0.87 0.91
C ARG A 161 -18.93 -0.16 0.84
N ALA A 162 -18.56 0.42 1.98
CA ALA A 162 -17.21 0.88 2.28
C ALA A 162 -16.62 -0.08 3.32
N LEU A 163 -15.60 -0.85 2.92
CA LEU A 163 -14.87 -1.77 3.78
C LEU A 163 -13.60 -1.10 4.31
N TYR A 164 -13.57 -0.83 5.60
CA TYR A 164 -12.39 -0.38 6.31
C TYR A 164 -11.46 -1.56 6.64
N LEU A 165 -10.33 -1.62 5.95
CA LEU A 165 -9.20 -2.51 6.23
C LEU A 165 -8.32 -1.83 7.29
N ALA A 166 -8.55 -2.15 8.55
CA ALA A 166 -7.84 -1.53 9.67
C ALA A 166 -6.46 -2.18 9.84
N GLN A 167 -5.39 -1.39 9.62
CA GLN A 167 -4.02 -1.85 9.90
C GLN A 167 -3.70 -1.80 11.39
N THR A 168 -4.39 -0.92 12.14
CA THR A 168 -4.27 -0.77 13.58
C THR A 168 -5.63 -0.80 14.27
N ASP A 169 -5.66 -1.17 15.56
CA ASP A 169 -6.87 -1.09 16.39
C ASP A 169 -6.93 0.30 17.05
N ASP A 170 -7.23 1.32 16.24
CA ASP A 170 -7.31 2.72 16.66
C ASP A 170 -8.76 3.24 16.52
N PRO A 171 -9.44 3.56 17.64
CA PRO A 171 -10.83 4.02 17.62
C PRO A 171 -11.01 5.36 16.89
N GLU A 172 -10.02 6.26 16.91
CA GLU A 172 -10.13 7.53 16.19
C GLU A 172 -10.11 7.33 14.66
N LEU A 173 -9.39 6.32 14.19
CA LEU A 173 -9.38 5.96 12.76
C LEU A 173 -10.67 5.26 12.36
N GLU A 174 -11.22 4.42 13.23
CA GLU A 174 -12.52 3.81 13.00
C GLU A 174 -13.63 4.88 12.87
N ASP A 175 -13.65 5.89 13.75
CA ASP A 175 -14.62 6.99 13.65
C ASP A 175 -14.47 7.76 12.33
N LYS A 176 -13.24 8.03 11.89
CA LYS A 176 -12.97 8.68 10.59
C LYS A 176 -13.40 7.82 9.40
N ALA A 177 -13.13 6.53 9.43
CA ALA A 177 -13.54 5.60 8.38
C ALA A 177 -15.06 5.47 8.29
N ARG A 178 -15.75 5.48 9.43
CA ARG A 178 -17.21 5.49 9.51
C ARG A 178 -17.80 6.78 8.93
N ALA A 179 -17.25 7.93 9.29
CA ALA A 179 -17.65 9.22 8.74
C ALA A 179 -17.40 9.31 7.23
N ALA A 180 -16.30 8.73 6.75
CA ALA A 180 -16.01 8.60 5.32
C ALA A 180 -17.08 7.78 4.59
N ALA A 181 -17.43 6.60 5.11
CA ALA A 181 -18.49 5.76 4.55
C ALA A 181 -19.85 6.49 4.51
N GLU A 182 -20.22 7.18 5.59
CA GLU A 182 -21.44 7.99 5.67
C GLU A 182 -21.45 9.09 4.59
N ARG A 183 -20.33 9.80 4.43
CA ARG A 183 -20.20 10.86 3.42
C ARG A 183 -20.34 10.32 1.99
N LEU A 184 -19.88 9.10 1.73
CA LEU A 184 -20.05 8.42 0.44
C LEU A 184 -21.44 7.79 0.27
N GLY A 185 -22.26 7.73 1.32
CA GLY A 185 -23.57 7.07 1.29
C GLY A 185 -23.47 5.54 1.24
N LEU A 186 -22.38 4.96 1.74
CA LEU A 186 -22.09 3.53 1.65
C LEU A 186 -22.28 2.84 3.01
N ARG A 187 -22.72 1.58 2.97
CA ARG A 187 -22.77 0.73 4.18
C ARG A 187 -21.35 0.54 4.73
N TYR A 188 -21.14 0.92 5.97
CA TYR A 188 -19.85 0.76 6.63
C TYR A 188 -19.64 -0.68 7.12
N GLU A 189 -18.49 -1.25 6.79
CA GLU A 189 -18.00 -2.51 7.32
C GLU A 189 -16.54 -2.36 7.74
N ARG A 190 -16.13 -3.10 8.77
CA ARG A 190 -14.76 -3.09 9.28
C ARG A 190 -14.16 -4.49 9.28
N ARG A 191 -12.89 -4.58 8.93
CA ARG A 191 -12.05 -5.76 9.12
C ARG A 191 -10.70 -5.33 9.68
N LEU A 192 -10.35 -5.84 10.86
CA LEU A 192 -8.99 -5.72 11.38
C LEU A 192 -8.08 -6.67 10.58
N THR A 193 -7.16 -6.11 9.81
CA THR A 193 -6.27 -6.87 8.92
C THR A 193 -4.83 -6.91 9.39
N GLY A 194 -4.41 -5.92 10.18
CA GLY A 194 -2.97 -5.65 10.32
C GLY A 194 -2.37 -5.32 8.94
N TYR A 195 -1.15 -5.77 8.70
CA TYR A 195 -0.42 -5.49 7.46
C TYR A 195 -0.54 -6.59 6.39
N GLY A 196 -1.25 -7.69 6.66
CA GLY A 196 -1.47 -8.78 5.71
C GLY A 196 -0.18 -9.29 5.05
N ASP A 197 -0.18 -9.44 3.74
CA ASP A 197 0.96 -9.97 2.97
C ASP A 197 2.18 -9.02 2.97
N LEU A 198 2.01 -7.74 3.35
CA LEU A 198 3.14 -6.81 3.49
C LEU A 198 4.16 -7.31 4.51
N THR A 199 3.70 -7.91 5.61
CA THR A 199 4.59 -8.49 6.62
C THR A 199 5.43 -9.61 6.02
N THR A 200 4.80 -10.53 5.28
CA THR A 200 5.50 -11.65 4.65
C THR A 200 6.49 -11.16 3.60
N ALA A 201 6.09 -10.20 2.76
CA ALA A 201 6.96 -9.63 1.73
C ALA A 201 8.20 -8.95 2.32
N LEU A 202 8.05 -8.20 3.42
CA LEU A 202 9.18 -7.53 4.07
C LEU A 202 10.05 -8.47 4.91
N THR A 203 9.50 -9.57 5.43
CA THR A 203 10.28 -10.60 6.16
C THR A 203 11.34 -11.27 5.30
N ALA A 204 11.13 -11.31 3.98
CA ALA A 204 12.05 -11.93 3.03
C ALA A 204 13.27 -11.05 2.67
N LEU A 205 13.32 -9.80 3.14
CA LEU A 205 14.41 -8.84 2.90
C LEU A 205 15.54 -9.01 3.92
#